data_AF-A0A0K8QSC3-F1
#
_entry.id   AF-A0A0K8QSC3-F1
#
_cell.length_a   1.000
_cell.length_b   1.000
_cell.length_c   1.000
_cell.angle_alpha   90.00
_cell.angle_beta   90.00
_cell.angle_gamma   90.00
#
_symmetry.space_group_name_H-M   'P 1'
#
loop_
_entity.id
_entity.type
_entity.pdbx_description
1 polymer ?
#
loop_
_entity_poly.entity_id
_entity_poly.type
_entity_poly.pdbx_seq_one_letter_code
_entity_poly.pdbx_strand_id
1 'polypeptide(L)'
;MEKRIAIFWFRRDLRLHDNHALDAALSCGLEVLPIFIFDSDILDRLSSRYDARVVFIHRQISSLKKKIESMGSSLLVIHGKPLDVFGQLIEGYGAVSHVFANGDEEPLALARDREVEEFLKSKGIEFHLFADHVMFGKDEVLKSDGKPYTVFTPYSRRWKERLQENGVKYYHSESKTSHFLKCTAANMPSLQDLGFDDFDFPFPDCRIDPELIRKYGETRDIPAVNGTSRLGVHLRFGAMSIRELVGVSRDLGETFLNELIWRDFFMQIMGHYPYVVNGPFKKQYENIRWRNDEKEFDRWCKGMTGFPIVDAGMRELNETGFMHNRVRMITASFLVKHLLIDWRWGETWFAEKLLDFELASNNGNWQWAASTGCDAVPYFRIFNPETQQQRFDPKGEYVRKWVPELGTIAYPRPMIDHKMARERALMAYKNL
;
A
#
# COMPACT_ATOMS: atom_id res chain seq x y z
N MET A 1 41.38 17.41 -4.86
CA MET A 1 40.43 16.61 -4.07
C MET A 1 39.33 16.19 -5.01
N GLU A 2 39.03 14.89 -5.08
CA GLU A 2 37.86 14.42 -5.83
C GLU A 2 36.59 15.08 -5.29
N LYS A 3 35.71 15.52 -6.20
CA LYS A 3 34.47 16.21 -5.84
C LYS A 3 33.53 15.18 -5.22
N ARG A 4 33.23 15.33 -3.93
CA ARG A 4 32.30 14.44 -3.23
C ARG A 4 30.87 14.67 -3.70
N ILE A 5 30.10 13.58 -3.73
CA ILE A 5 28.67 13.60 -4.06
C ILE A 5 27.85 12.92 -2.96
N ALA A 6 26.57 13.25 -2.94
CA ALA A 6 25.55 12.50 -2.22
C ALA A 6 24.71 11.69 -3.19
N ILE A 7 24.13 10.58 -2.72
CA ILE A 7 23.14 9.80 -3.46
C ILE A 7 21.78 10.03 -2.82
N PHE A 8 20.74 10.23 -3.63
CA PHE A 8 19.36 10.16 -3.18
C PHE A 8 18.68 8.94 -3.80
N TRP A 9 18.18 8.02 -2.98
CA TRP A 9 17.59 6.76 -3.42
C TRP A 9 16.06 6.79 -3.35
N PHE A 10 15.43 7.01 -4.51
CA PHE A 10 13.99 6.86 -4.70
C PHE A 10 13.57 5.40 -4.55
N ARG A 11 12.48 5.14 -3.82
CA ARG A 11 11.85 3.82 -3.73
C ARG A 11 10.33 3.92 -3.87
N ARG A 12 9.61 4.29 -2.80
CA ARG A 12 8.14 4.40 -2.79
C ARG A 12 7.65 5.84 -2.64
N ASP A 13 8.44 6.75 -3.16
CA ASP A 13 8.39 8.20 -2.99
C ASP A 13 8.69 8.91 -4.32
N LEU A 14 8.06 8.44 -5.40
CA LEU A 14 8.33 8.80 -6.79
C LEU A 14 7.86 10.22 -7.17
N ARG A 15 8.29 11.23 -6.41
CA ARG A 15 7.96 12.64 -6.60
C ARG A 15 9.11 13.56 -6.20
N LEU A 16 9.21 14.71 -6.87
CA LEU A 16 10.16 15.78 -6.53
C LEU A 16 9.64 16.75 -5.49
N HIS A 17 8.31 16.92 -5.40
CA HIS A 17 7.70 17.87 -4.48
C HIS A 17 7.45 17.24 -3.13
N ASP A 18 7.57 18.03 -2.07
CA ASP A 18 7.27 17.60 -0.71
C ASP A 18 7.91 16.24 -0.38
N ASN A 19 9.21 16.08 -0.61
CA ASN A 19 9.94 14.84 -0.35
C ASN A 19 11.03 15.10 0.71
N HIS A 20 10.85 14.51 1.90
CA HIS A 20 11.65 14.83 3.09
C HIS A 20 13.14 14.51 2.90
N ALA A 21 13.47 13.26 2.56
CA ALA A 21 14.87 12.87 2.37
C ALA A 21 15.49 13.55 1.14
N LEU A 22 14.71 13.84 0.10
CA LEU A 22 15.23 14.58 -1.07
C LEU A 22 15.56 16.03 -0.70
N ASP A 23 14.72 16.68 0.11
CA ASP A 23 14.97 18.04 0.61
C ASP A 23 16.24 18.09 1.45
N ALA A 24 16.44 17.11 2.33
CA ALA A 24 17.65 16.95 3.13
C ALA A 24 18.89 16.72 2.23
N ALA A 25 18.78 15.81 1.25
CA ALA A 25 19.86 15.52 0.31
C ALA A 25 20.27 16.78 -0.48
N LEU A 26 19.32 17.50 -1.06
CA LEU A 26 19.60 18.70 -1.85
C LEU A 26 20.10 19.87 -1.00
N SER A 27 19.93 19.80 0.32
CA SER A 27 20.41 20.80 1.28
C SER A 27 21.75 20.45 1.93
N CYS A 28 22.34 19.28 1.61
CA CYS A 28 23.55 18.80 2.29
C CYS A 28 24.87 19.48 1.86
N GLY A 29 24.81 20.37 0.86
CA GLY A 29 25.98 21.10 0.35
C GLY A 29 26.82 20.34 -0.68
N LEU A 30 26.37 19.15 -1.12
CA LEU A 30 26.97 18.37 -2.19
C LEU A 30 26.06 18.29 -3.42
N GLU A 31 26.62 17.90 -4.55
CA GLU A 31 25.81 17.50 -5.70
C GLU A 31 25.15 16.15 -5.41
N VAL A 32 23.87 16.03 -5.76
CA VAL A 32 23.05 14.85 -5.48
C VAL A 32 22.82 14.04 -6.74
N LEU A 33 23.25 12.77 -6.74
CA LEU A 33 22.89 11.78 -7.75
C LEU A 33 21.56 11.10 -7.36
N PRO A 34 20.45 11.39 -8.05
CA PRO A 34 19.22 10.66 -7.81
C PRO A 34 19.30 9.28 -8.49
N ILE A 35 18.95 8.24 -7.76
CA ILE A 35 18.91 6.85 -8.25
C ILE A 35 17.54 6.22 -7.98
N PHE A 36 17.18 5.24 -8.80
CA PHE A 36 16.12 4.28 -8.53
C PHE A 36 16.64 2.87 -8.83
N ILE A 37 16.29 1.91 -7.98
CA ILE A 37 16.67 0.51 -8.14
C ILE A 37 15.40 -0.31 -8.33
N PHE A 38 15.23 -0.90 -9.51
CA PHE A 38 14.33 -2.03 -9.71
C PHE A 38 14.96 -3.23 -8.99
N ASP A 39 14.48 -3.49 -7.78
CA ASP A 39 15.02 -4.50 -6.88
C ASP A 39 14.65 -5.91 -7.39
N SER A 40 15.66 -6.68 -7.80
CA SER A 40 15.46 -8.05 -8.29
C SER A 40 14.89 -8.97 -7.20
N ASP A 41 15.21 -8.75 -5.92
CA ASP A 41 14.65 -9.57 -4.82
C ASP A 41 13.14 -9.34 -4.66
N ILE A 42 12.60 -8.23 -5.18
CA ILE A 42 11.15 -7.96 -5.25
C ILE A 42 10.57 -8.48 -6.56
N LEU A 43 11.15 -8.10 -7.71
CA LEU A 43 10.60 -8.41 -9.03
C LEU A 43 10.61 -9.91 -9.34
N ASP A 44 11.62 -10.65 -8.89
CA ASP A 44 11.73 -12.09 -9.14
C ASP A 44 10.68 -12.91 -8.37
N ARG A 45 10.08 -12.33 -7.32
CA ARG A 45 9.03 -12.98 -6.52
C ARG A 45 7.63 -12.82 -7.12
N LEU A 46 7.46 -11.93 -8.10
CA LEU A 46 6.16 -11.73 -8.75
C LEU A 46 5.79 -12.95 -9.59
N SER A 47 4.60 -13.49 -9.34
CA SER A 47 4.10 -14.71 -10.00
C SER A 47 3.73 -14.51 -11.47
N SER A 48 3.54 -13.26 -11.92
CA SER A 48 3.20 -12.88 -13.29
C SER A 48 4.17 -11.85 -13.84
N ARG A 49 4.48 -11.97 -15.14
CA ARG A 49 5.20 -10.94 -15.92
C ARG A 49 4.26 -9.94 -16.60
N TYR A 50 2.96 -10.27 -16.64
CA TYR A 50 1.89 -9.33 -16.93
C TYR A 50 1.44 -8.69 -15.61
N ASP A 51 2.09 -7.59 -15.21
CA ASP A 51 1.86 -6.94 -13.92
C ASP A 51 1.66 -5.43 -14.05
N ALA A 52 0.43 -4.97 -13.83
CA ALA A 52 0.07 -3.57 -13.99
C ALA A 52 0.76 -2.65 -12.98
N ARG A 53 1.25 -3.16 -11.84
CA ARG A 53 1.98 -2.36 -10.85
C ARG A 53 3.38 -2.04 -11.34
N VAL A 54 4.05 -3.00 -11.96
CA VAL A 54 5.39 -2.78 -12.56
C VAL A 54 5.28 -1.79 -13.71
N VAL A 55 4.26 -1.93 -14.57
CA VAL A 55 3.94 -0.95 -15.61
C VAL A 55 3.70 0.45 -15.02
N PHE A 56 2.92 0.54 -13.94
CA PHE A 56 2.66 1.81 -13.26
C PHE A 56 3.95 2.48 -12.75
N ILE A 57 4.77 1.74 -12.00
CA ILE A 57 6.03 2.22 -11.44
C ILE A 57 6.99 2.67 -12.56
N HIS A 58 7.11 1.87 -13.62
CA HIS A 58 7.94 2.19 -14.78
C HIS A 58 7.50 3.51 -15.45
N ARG A 59 6.20 3.69 -15.65
CA ARG A 59 5.63 4.94 -16.18
C ARG A 59 5.89 6.14 -15.25
N GLN A 60 5.77 5.98 -13.93
CA GLN A 60 6.06 7.04 -12.95
C GLN A 60 7.55 7.43 -12.97
N ILE A 61 8.46 6.44 -12.95
CA ILE A 61 9.90 6.68 -13.02
C ILE A 61 10.27 7.33 -14.35
N SER A 62 9.70 6.88 -15.47
CA SER A 62 9.91 7.48 -16.78
C SER A 62 9.51 8.96 -16.80
N SER A 63 8.37 9.30 -16.19
CA SER A 63 7.93 10.70 -16.06
C SER A 63 8.85 11.52 -15.16
N LEU A 64 9.24 10.97 -14.00
CA LEU A 64 10.15 11.60 -13.05
C LEU A 64 11.53 11.86 -13.67
N LYS A 65 12.07 10.86 -14.38
CA LYS A 65 13.32 10.94 -15.12
C LYS A 65 13.30 12.06 -16.14
N LYS A 66 12.27 12.16 -16.98
CA LYS A 66 12.10 13.25 -17.95
C LYS A 66 12.09 14.63 -17.28
N LYS A 67 11.44 14.76 -16.12
CA LYS A 67 11.45 16.01 -15.34
C LYS A 67 12.87 16.35 -14.88
N ILE A 68 13.61 15.41 -14.32
CA ILE A 68 15.00 15.64 -13.86
C ILE A 68 15.93 15.97 -15.05
N GLU A 69 15.70 15.35 -16.21
CA GLU A 69 16.46 15.62 -17.44
C GLU A 69 16.26 17.04 -17.97
N SER A 70 15.04 17.58 -17.90
CA SER A 70 14.79 18.98 -18.23
C SER A 70 15.51 19.97 -17.29
N MET A 71 16.04 19.52 -16.16
CA MET A 71 16.81 20.31 -15.19
C MET A 71 18.34 20.17 -15.39
N GLY A 72 18.77 19.51 -16.47
CA GLY A 72 20.18 19.30 -16.80
C GLY A 72 20.87 18.21 -15.95
N SER A 73 20.10 17.30 -15.38
CA SER A 73 20.59 16.13 -14.64
C SER A 73 19.96 14.86 -15.22
N SER A 74 20.01 13.73 -14.51
CA SER A 74 19.30 12.51 -14.89
C SER A 74 18.99 11.67 -13.66
N LEU A 75 17.92 10.87 -13.74
CA LEU A 75 17.65 9.79 -12.80
C LEU A 75 18.37 8.53 -13.31
N LEU A 76 19.31 8.03 -12.51
CA LEU A 76 19.99 6.77 -12.79
C LEU A 76 19.10 5.61 -12.34
N VAL A 77 18.62 4.82 -13.30
CA VAL A 77 17.69 3.71 -13.06
C VAL A 77 18.41 2.39 -13.32
N ILE A 78 18.49 1.53 -12.31
CA ILE A 78 19.28 0.30 -12.34
C ILE A 78 18.37 -0.88 -11.98
N HIS A 79 18.59 -2.04 -12.63
CA HIS A 79 17.97 -3.31 -12.25
C HIS A 79 19.02 -4.17 -11.54
N GLY A 80 18.71 -4.63 -10.32
CA GLY A 80 19.59 -5.51 -9.57
C GLY A 80 19.31 -5.46 -8.07
N LYS A 81 20.14 -6.17 -7.28
CA LYS A 81 20.05 -6.15 -5.82
C LYS A 81 20.60 -4.83 -5.29
N PRO A 82 19.93 -4.19 -4.31
CA PRO A 82 20.37 -2.91 -3.76
C PRO A 82 21.84 -2.90 -3.33
N LEU A 83 22.30 -3.95 -2.63
CA LEU A 83 23.67 -4.04 -2.13
C LEU A 83 24.70 -4.07 -3.26
N ASP A 84 24.47 -4.90 -4.29
CA ASP A 84 25.35 -5.01 -5.45
C ASP A 84 25.41 -3.69 -6.23
N VAL A 85 24.27 -3.04 -6.39
CA VAL A 85 24.17 -1.73 -7.05
C VAL A 85 24.93 -0.66 -6.27
N PHE A 86 24.79 -0.59 -4.94
CA PHE A 86 25.58 0.34 -4.13
C PHE A 86 27.08 0.05 -4.24
N GLY A 87 27.50 -1.22 -4.30
CA GLY A 87 28.89 -1.59 -4.57
C GLY A 87 29.41 -0.98 -5.87
N GLN A 88 28.67 -1.17 -6.97
CA GLN A 88 29.01 -0.62 -8.28
C GLN A 88 29.04 0.91 -8.29
N LEU A 89 28.07 1.57 -7.63
CA LEU A 89 28.00 3.03 -7.57
C LEU A 89 29.18 3.63 -6.80
N ILE A 90 29.56 3.02 -5.67
CA ILE A 90 30.68 3.51 -4.86
C ILE A 90 31.99 3.34 -5.62
N GLU A 91 32.20 2.21 -6.30
CA GLU A 91 33.37 1.99 -7.15
C GLU A 91 33.42 2.93 -8.35
N GLY A 92 32.27 3.16 -9.01
CA GLY A 92 32.20 3.99 -10.22
C GLY A 92 32.32 5.50 -9.99
N TYR A 93 31.83 6.01 -8.86
CA TYR A 93 31.87 7.45 -8.54
C TYR A 93 33.01 7.84 -7.59
N GLY A 94 33.61 6.89 -6.87
CA GLY A 94 34.83 7.04 -6.05
C GLY A 94 34.72 7.96 -4.82
N ALA A 95 33.77 8.89 -4.78
CA ALA A 95 33.68 9.96 -3.80
C ALA A 95 32.24 10.16 -3.25
N VAL A 96 31.49 9.08 -3.05
CA VAL A 96 30.19 9.15 -2.35
C VAL A 96 30.44 9.32 -0.85
N SER A 97 29.83 10.32 -0.21
CA SER A 97 29.95 10.51 1.25
C SER A 97 28.65 10.38 2.03
N HIS A 98 27.50 10.59 1.37
CA HIS A 98 26.20 10.42 1.99
C HIS A 98 25.24 9.71 1.04
N VAL A 99 24.37 8.88 1.61
CA VAL A 99 23.18 8.33 0.96
C VAL A 99 21.96 8.80 1.75
N PHE A 100 20.96 9.30 1.04
CA PHE A 100 19.69 9.75 1.61
C PHE A 100 18.56 8.91 1.02
N ALA A 101 17.64 8.46 1.87
CA ALA A 101 16.42 7.82 1.43
C ALA A 101 15.29 8.09 2.44
N ASN A 102 14.05 7.96 2.03
CA ASN A 102 12.94 7.96 3.00
C ASN A 102 12.90 6.61 3.77
N GLY A 103 12.24 6.48 4.91
CA GLY A 103 12.08 5.19 5.62
C GLY A 103 10.86 4.41 5.13
N ASP A 104 10.83 3.11 5.42
CA ASP A 104 9.63 2.25 5.36
C ASP A 104 9.61 1.34 6.60
N GLU A 105 8.43 1.14 7.18
CA GLU A 105 8.22 0.36 8.40
C GLU A 105 7.92 -1.12 8.11
N GLU A 106 7.79 -1.50 6.83
CA GLU A 106 7.58 -2.88 6.41
C GLU A 106 8.85 -3.74 6.68
N PRO A 107 8.72 -4.98 7.21
CA PRO A 107 9.89 -5.75 7.68
C PRO A 107 10.96 -6.04 6.62
N LEU A 108 10.58 -6.28 5.36
CA LEU A 108 11.55 -6.49 4.28
C LEU A 108 12.33 -5.21 3.96
N ALA A 109 11.69 -4.05 4.04
CA ALA A 109 12.35 -2.78 3.83
C ALA A 109 13.32 -2.45 4.98
N LEU A 110 12.90 -2.70 6.23
CA LEU A 110 13.78 -2.55 7.41
C LEU A 110 15.01 -3.46 7.34
N ALA A 111 14.85 -4.70 6.88
CA ALA A 111 15.95 -5.63 6.70
C ALA A 111 16.93 -5.16 5.62
N ARG A 112 16.41 -4.77 4.45
CA ARG A 112 17.21 -4.21 3.34
C ARG A 112 17.95 -2.94 3.76
N ASP A 113 17.26 -2.02 4.43
CA ASP A 113 17.85 -0.74 4.83
C ASP A 113 18.96 -0.96 5.85
N ARG A 114 18.83 -1.92 6.77
CA ARG A 114 19.91 -2.32 7.69
C ARG A 114 21.13 -2.91 6.96
N GLU A 115 20.90 -3.81 6.01
CA GLU A 115 21.98 -4.41 5.22
C GLU A 115 22.77 -3.36 4.43
N VAL A 116 22.06 -2.44 3.77
CA VAL A 116 22.66 -1.31 3.06
C VAL A 116 23.38 -0.37 4.02
N GLU A 117 22.80 -0.06 5.19
CA GLU A 117 23.42 0.78 6.22
C GLU A 117 24.76 0.20 6.69
N GLU A 118 24.79 -1.10 7.03
CA GLU A 118 26.00 -1.80 7.47
C GLU A 118 27.09 -1.77 6.41
N PHE A 119 26.71 -1.99 5.14
CA PHE A 119 27.65 -1.90 4.02
C PHE A 119 28.19 -0.48 3.79
N LEU A 120 27.32 0.54 3.75
CA LEU A 120 27.74 1.93 3.57
C LEU A 120 28.65 2.39 4.71
N LYS A 121 28.32 2.01 5.95
CA LYS A 121 29.15 2.27 7.13
C LYS A 121 30.54 1.64 7.01
N SER A 122 30.65 0.43 6.45
CA SER A 122 31.95 -0.22 6.19
C SER A 122 32.83 0.56 5.20
N LYS A 123 32.23 1.43 4.38
CA LYS A 123 32.90 2.31 3.42
C LYS A 123 33.07 3.74 3.93
N GLY A 124 32.67 4.04 5.17
CA GLY A 124 32.70 5.38 5.74
C GLY A 124 31.69 6.35 5.12
N ILE A 125 30.59 5.83 4.57
CA ILE A 125 29.50 6.59 3.95
C ILE A 125 28.34 6.65 4.94
N GLU A 126 27.81 7.84 5.18
CA GLU A 126 26.66 8.01 6.07
C GLU A 126 25.35 7.71 5.35
N PHE A 127 24.46 6.96 5.99
CA PHE A 127 23.11 6.68 5.47
C PHE A 127 22.06 7.39 6.32
N HIS A 128 21.24 8.22 5.67
CA HIS A 128 20.24 9.07 6.31
C HIS A 128 18.83 8.66 5.89
N LEU A 129 18.00 8.27 6.86
CA LEU A 129 16.62 7.84 6.66
C LEU A 129 15.62 8.83 7.26
N PHE A 130 14.53 9.10 6.54
CA PHE A 130 13.50 10.08 6.95
C PHE A 130 12.08 9.57 6.76
N ALA A 131 11.17 9.84 7.69
CA ALA A 131 9.74 9.56 7.48
C ALA A 131 9.14 10.48 6.40
N ASP A 132 8.41 9.90 5.43
CA ASP A 132 7.87 10.66 4.29
C ASP A 132 6.57 10.08 3.72
N HIS A 133 6.49 8.77 3.56
CA HIS A 133 5.32 8.09 2.99
C HIS A 133 4.15 7.97 3.99
N VAL A 134 4.32 8.44 5.23
CA VAL A 134 3.32 8.55 6.30
C VAL A 134 3.28 10.00 6.79
N MET A 135 2.18 10.42 7.43
CA MET A 135 2.16 11.75 8.07
C MET A 135 2.99 11.74 9.35
N PHE A 136 2.86 10.68 10.16
CA PHE A 136 3.64 10.46 11.36
C PHE A 136 4.24 9.05 11.35
N GLY A 137 5.54 8.94 11.61
CA GLY A 137 6.26 7.68 11.79
C GLY A 137 5.78 6.91 13.03
N LYS A 138 6.20 5.63 13.14
CA LYS A 138 5.65 4.70 14.14
C LYS A 138 5.83 5.16 15.59
N ASP A 139 6.84 5.97 15.89
CA ASP A 139 7.19 6.43 17.25
C ASP A 139 6.68 7.85 17.56
N GLU A 140 6.01 8.52 16.61
CA GLU A 140 5.59 9.92 16.76
C GLU A 140 4.22 10.07 17.46
N VAL A 141 3.36 9.06 17.32
CA VAL A 141 2.01 8.99 17.93
C VAL A 141 1.93 7.81 18.91
N LEU A 142 2.47 8.03 20.11
CA LEU A 142 2.48 7.06 21.20
C LEU A 142 1.58 7.50 22.36
N LYS A 143 1.23 6.56 23.23
CA LYS A 143 0.58 6.83 24.52
C LYS A 143 1.54 7.61 25.45
N SER A 144 0.99 8.14 26.53
CA SER A 144 1.78 8.82 27.58
C SER A 144 2.81 7.91 28.25
N ASP A 145 2.60 6.59 28.25
CA ASP A 145 3.55 5.60 28.78
C ASP A 145 4.59 5.14 27.74
N GLY A 146 4.66 5.81 26.58
CA GLY A 146 5.57 5.48 25.49
C GLY A 146 5.20 4.23 24.68
N LYS A 147 4.07 3.57 24.97
CA LYS A 147 3.64 2.38 24.23
C LYS A 147 2.82 2.75 22.99
N PRO A 148 2.86 1.92 21.94
CA PRO A 148 2.01 2.11 20.78
C PRO A 148 0.52 1.95 21.10
N TYR A 149 -0.31 2.64 20.31
CA TYR A 149 -1.75 2.40 20.32
C TYR A 149 -2.09 1.09 19.60
N THR A 150 -3.14 0.42 20.06
CA THR A 150 -3.65 -0.83 19.47
C THR A 150 -5.14 -0.76 19.14
N VAL A 151 -5.75 0.41 19.34
CA VAL A 151 -7.17 0.71 19.06
C VAL A 151 -7.20 2.02 18.27
N PHE A 152 -7.98 2.08 17.20
CA PHE A 152 -7.93 3.20 16.26
C PHE A 152 -8.46 4.51 16.85
N THR A 153 -9.59 4.49 17.56
CA THR A 153 -10.21 5.71 18.10
C THR A 153 -9.28 6.54 18.99
N PRO A 154 -8.59 5.98 20.02
CA PRO A 154 -7.65 6.76 20.81
C PRO A 154 -6.38 7.15 20.03
N TYR A 155 -5.94 6.32 19.07
CA TYR A 155 -4.84 6.67 18.17
C TYR A 155 -5.19 7.90 17.32
N SER A 156 -6.33 7.88 16.65
CA SER A 156 -6.75 8.95 15.73
C SER A 156 -6.99 10.26 16.45
N ARG A 157 -7.49 10.22 17.69
CA ARG A 157 -7.57 11.40 18.55
C ARG A 157 -6.18 11.98 18.81
N ARG A 158 -5.21 11.16 19.25
CA ARG A 158 -3.85 11.62 19.52
C ARG A 158 -3.14 12.10 18.26
N TRP A 159 -3.34 11.42 17.13
CA TRP A 159 -2.83 11.80 15.81
C TRP A 159 -3.33 13.20 15.42
N LYS A 160 -4.62 13.49 15.61
CA LYS A 160 -5.20 14.82 15.32
C LYS A 160 -4.68 15.90 16.26
N GLU A 161 -4.51 15.59 17.54
CA GLU A 161 -3.88 16.51 18.51
C GLU A 161 -2.46 16.87 18.06
N ARG A 162 -1.65 15.88 17.65
CA ARG A 162 -0.30 16.12 17.08
C ARG A 162 -0.33 16.99 15.83
N LEU A 163 -1.28 16.74 14.93
CA LEU A 163 -1.46 17.58 13.74
C LEU A 163 -1.83 19.03 14.10
N GLN A 164 -2.62 19.24 15.15
CA GLN A 164 -2.95 20.58 15.65
C GLN A 164 -1.75 21.26 16.32
N GLU A 165 -0.98 20.52 17.12
CA GLU A 165 0.22 21.01 17.80
C GLU A 165 1.31 21.46 16.80
N ASN A 166 1.57 20.65 15.76
CA ASN A 166 2.72 20.84 14.88
C ASN A 166 2.38 21.44 13.51
N GLY A 167 1.10 21.44 13.12
CA GLY A 167 0.68 21.75 11.76
C GLY A 167 1.15 20.71 10.73
N VAL A 168 0.96 21.02 9.45
CA VAL A 168 1.51 20.22 8.35
C VAL A 168 2.85 20.84 7.93
N LYS A 169 3.93 20.08 8.09
CA LYS A 169 5.28 20.48 7.67
C LYS A 169 5.58 19.96 6.28
N TYR A 170 5.75 20.87 5.31
CA TYR A 170 6.09 20.53 3.93
C TYR A 170 7.61 20.63 3.68
N TYR A 171 8.09 19.85 2.71
CA TYR A 171 9.50 19.75 2.34
C TYR A 171 9.72 20.16 0.88
N HIS A 172 10.09 21.42 0.64
CA HIS A 172 10.15 22.02 -0.70
C HIS A 172 11.36 21.58 -1.56
N SER A 173 11.61 20.28 -1.67
CA SER A 173 12.71 19.69 -2.44
C SER A 173 12.71 20.10 -3.91
N GLU A 174 11.54 20.35 -4.48
CA GLU A 174 11.35 20.81 -5.86
C GLU A 174 11.99 22.18 -6.12
N SER A 175 12.18 23.00 -5.08
CA SER A 175 12.82 24.31 -5.18
C SER A 175 14.36 24.25 -5.19
N LYS A 176 14.95 23.09 -4.90
CA LYS A 176 16.40 22.89 -4.71
C LYS A 176 17.03 22.00 -5.79
N THR A 177 16.33 21.74 -6.89
CA THR A 177 16.76 20.81 -7.96
C THR A 177 17.99 21.26 -8.73
N SER A 178 18.43 22.51 -8.57
CA SER A 178 19.73 22.99 -9.07
C SER A 178 20.91 22.20 -8.50
N HIS A 179 20.78 21.61 -7.31
CA HIS A 179 21.80 20.83 -6.61
C HIS A 179 21.91 19.37 -7.09
N PHE A 180 21.08 18.94 -8.05
CA PHE A 180 21.30 17.64 -8.68
C PHE A 180 22.63 17.61 -9.45
N LEU A 181 23.32 16.48 -9.37
CA LEU A 181 24.54 16.20 -10.12
C LEU A 181 24.28 16.35 -11.62
N LYS A 182 24.96 17.30 -12.25
CA LYS A 182 24.80 17.56 -13.68
C LYS A 182 25.44 16.45 -14.50
N CYS A 183 24.65 15.85 -15.38
CA CYS A 183 25.07 14.73 -16.22
C CYS A 183 24.19 14.66 -17.46
N THR A 184 24.67 13.93 -18.46
CA THR A 184 23.86 13.56 -19.62
C THR A 184 22.79 12.55 -19.22
N ALA A 185 21.70 12.48 -20.00
CA ALA A 185 20.65 11.50 -19.78
C ALA A 185 21.21 10.07 -19.70
N ALA A 186 20.97 9.38 -18.59
CA ALA A 186 21.30 7.98 -18.42
C ALA A 186 20.26 7.09 -19.11
N ASN A 187 20.62 5.88 -19.53
CA ASN A 187 19.63 4.91 -20.02
C ASN A 187 18.75 4.42 -18.86
N MET A 188 17.52 4.04 -19.18
CA MET A 188 16.58 3.38 -18.26
C MET A 188 16.19 2.03 -18.84
N PRO A 189 16.20 0.94 -18.06
CA PRO A 189 15.72 -0.36 -18.51
C PRO A 189 14.28 -0.28 -19.04
N SER A 190 14.03 -0.89 -20.20
CA SER A 190 12.68 -1.12 -20.69
C SER A 190 11.95 -2.14 -19.80
N LEU A 191 10.62 -2.23 -19.93
CA LEU A 191 9.88 -3.31 -19.25
C LEU A 191 10.37 -4.69 -19.71
N GLN A 192 10.74 -4.83 -21.00
CA GLN A 192 11.31 -6.08 -21.51
C GLN A 192 12.66 -6.41 -20.89
N ASP A 193 13.53 -5.42 -20.65
CA ASP A 193 14.81 -5.62 -19.95
C ASP A 193 14.62 -6.08 -18.49
N LEU A 194 13.48 -5.72 -17.89
CA LEU A 194 13.06 -6.17 -16.54
C LEU A 194 12.34 -7.53 -16.58
N GLY A 195 12.06 -8.07 -17.77
CA GLY A 195 11.32 -9.32 -17.96
C GLY A 195 9.80 -9.18 -17.81
N PHE A 196 9.24 -7.97 -17.98
CA PHE A 196 7.80 -7.68 -17.88
C PHE A 196 7.21 -7.25 -19.22
N ASP A 197 5.92 -7.50 -19.36
CA ASP A 197 5.15 -7.08 -20.54
C ASP A 197 4.84 -5.59 -20.48
N ASP A 198 4.93 -4.92 -21.64
CA ASP A 198 4.41 -3.57 -21.81
C ASP A 198 3.03 -3.64 -22.45
N PHE A 199 2.04 -3.10 -21.75
CA PHE A 199 0.66 -3.07 -22.19
C PHE A 199 -0.01 -1.80 -21.71
N ASP A 200 -1.08 -1.40 -22.41
CA ASP A 200 -1.87 -0.27 -21.95
C ASP A 200 -2.80 -0.67 -20.82
N PHE A 201 -2.87 0.19 -19.81
CA PHE A 201 -3.67 -0.03 -18.62
C PHE A 201 -4.25 1.30 -18.13
N PRO A 202 -5.57 1.38 -17.87
CA PRO A 202 -6.24 2.62 -17.50
C PRO A 202 -6.03 2.94 -16.01
N PHE A 203 -4.85 3.42 -15.65
CA PHE A 203 -4.55 3.83 -14.29
C PHE A 203 -5.42 5.04 -13.87
N PRO A 204 -5.88 5.09 -12.60
CA PRO A 204 -6.60 6.25 -12.11
C PRO A 204 -5.69 7.49 -12.10
N ASP A 205 -6.27 8.68 -12.30
CA ASP A 205 -5.55 9.93 -12.18
C ASP A 205 -5.11 10.19 -10.73
N CYS A 206 -4.16 11.10 -10.54
CA CYS A 206 -3.68 11.54 -9.23
C CYS A 206 -4.32 12.85 -8.79
N ARG A 207 -5.53 13.19 -9.26
CA ARG A 207 -6.15 14.49 -8.96
C ARG A 207 -6.83 14.45 -7.60
N ILE A 208 -6.50 15.44 -6.76
CA ILE A 208 -7.26 15.69 -5.53
C ILE A 208 -8.56 16.42 -5.92
N ASP A 209 -9.71 15.82 -5.62
CA ASP A 209 -11.03 16.39 -5.90
C ASP A 209 -11.69 16.89 -4.61
N PRO A 210 -11.74 18.23 -4.38
CA PRO A 210 -12.33 18.82 -3.18
C PRO A 210 -13.82 18.51 -3.01
N GLU A 211 -14.58 18.37 -4.09
CA GLU A 211 -16.02 18.05 -4.01
C GLU A 211 -16.23 16.60 -3.59
N LEU A 212 -15.39 15.68 -4.09
CA LEU A 212 -15.38 14.30 -3.64
C LEU A 212 -15.09 14.22 -2.13
N ILE A 213 -14.06 14.93 -1.65
CA ILE A 213 -13.68 14.92 -0.22
C ILE A 213 -14.84 15.39 0.67
N ARG A 214 -15.52 16.48 0.29
CA ARG A 214 -16.69 16.99 1.05
C ARG A 214 -17.84 15.99 1.10
N LYS A 215 -18.13 15.31 0.00
CA LYS A 215 -19.23 14.31 -0.11
C LYS A 215 -18.80 12.90 0.29
N TYR A 216 -17.55 12.70 0.70
CA TYR A 216 -16.96 11.38 0.91
C TYR A 216 -17.72 10.60 1.99
N GLY A 217 -18.09 11.25 3.10
CA GLY A 217 -18.83 10.61 4.18
C GLY A 217 -20.19 10.03 3.77
N GLU A 218 -20.83 10.61 2.76
CA GLU A 218 -22.15 10.21 2.25
C GLU A 218 -22.06 9.12 1.18
N THR A 219 -20.96 9.10 0.42
CA THR A 219 -20.86 8.32 -0.82
C THR A 219 -19.90 7.13 -0.74
N ARG A 220 -18.92 7.13 0.19
CA ARG A 220 -17.86 6.11 0.30
C ARG A 220 -18.33 4.68 0.55
N ASP A 221 -19.58 4.49 0.96
CA ASP A 221 -20.13 3.18 1.31
C ASP A 221 -20.87 2.51 0.15
N ILE A 222 -21.09 3.22 -0.96
CA ILE A 222 -21.93 2.79 -2.10
C ILE A 222 -21.02 2.37 -3.28
N PRO A 223 -20.79 1.08 -3.54
CA PRO A 223 -19.83 0.63 -4.55
C PRO A 223 -20.19 1.01 -5.99
N ALA A 224 -21.49 1.21 -6.28
CA ALA A 224 -21.97 1.64 -7.59
C ALA A 224 -21.63 3.12 -7.90
N VAL A 225 -21.33 3.92 -6.87
CA VAL A 225 -21.02 5.34 -6.99
C VAL A 225 -19.51 5.53 -7.04
N ASN A 226 -19.03 6.39 -7.93
CA ASN A 226 -17.64 6.86 -7.93
C ASN A 226 -17.39 7.84 -6.76
N GLY A 227 -17.61 7.39 -5.52
CA GLY A 227 -17.52 8.19 -4.29
C GLY A 227 -16.19 8.10 -3.56
N THR A 228 -15.19 7.44 -4.16
CA THR A 228 -13.85 7.28 -3.56
C THR A 228 -12.78 7.83 -4.49
N SER A 229 -11.67 8.32 -3.91
CA SER A 229 -10.66 9.07 -4.66
C SER A 229 -9.78 8.22 -5.58
N ARG A 230 -9.72 6.90 -5.36
CA ARG A 230 -8.80 5.98 -6.05
C ARG A 230 -7.32 6.36 -5.96
N LEU A 231 -6.95 7.22 -5.01
CA LEU A 231 -5.58 7.71 -4.82
C LEU A 231 -4.64 6.69 -4.15
N GLY A 232 -5.15 5.54 -3.72
CA GLY A 232 -4.37 4.50 -3.00
C GLY A 232 -3.11 4.06 -3.75
N VAL A 233 -3.19 3.88 -5.08
CA VAL A 233 -2.03 3.52 -5.91
C VAL A 233 -0.96 4.62 -5.93
N HIS A 234 -1.38 5.89 -5.96
CA HIS A 234 -0.46 7.04 -5.95
C HIS A 234 0.20 7.22 -4.59
N LEU A 235 -0.55 7.00 -3.49
CA LEU A 235 0.00 7.00 -2.14
C LEU A 235 0.95 5.82 -1.90
N ARG A 236 0.63 4.64 -2.46
CA ARG A 236 1.46 3.43 -2.32
C ARG A 236 2.88 3.64 -2.86
N PHE A 237 2.99 4.26 -4.04
CA PHE A 237 4.26 4.52 -4.72
C PHE A 237 4.77 5.95 -4.53
N GLY A 238 4.09 6.75 -3.68
CA GLY A 238 4.48 8.10 -3.32
C GLY A 238 4.61 9.05 -4.50
N ALA A 239 3.81 8.83 -5.55
CA ALA A 239 3.64 9.76 -6.67
C ALA A 239 2.86 11.03 -6.25
N MET A 240 2.22 10.99 -5.07
CA MET A 240 1.53 12.09 -4.41
C MET A 240 2.02 12.21 -2.96
N SER A 241 2.00 13.44 -2.43
CA SER A 241 2.25 13.69 -1.02
C SER A 241 1.05 13.32 -0.12
N ILE A 242 1.31 12.55 0.93
CA ILE A 242 0.35 12.34 2.01
C ILE A 242 0.03 13.62 2.79
N ARG A 243 1.01 14.53 2.94
CA ARG A 243 0.86 15.78 3.68
C ARG A 243 -0.03 16.78 2.95
N GLU A 244 0.10 16.89 1.62
CA GLU A 244 -0.83 17.68 0.81
C GLU A 244 -2.26 17.16 0.96
N LEU A 245 -2.43 15.85 0.89
CA LEU A 245 -3.75 15.23 1.03
C LEU A 245 -4.34 15.42 2.43
N VAL A 246 -3.52 15.30 3.49
CA VAL A 246 -3.91 15.63 4.87
C VAL A 246 -4.27 17.10 5.00
N GLY A 247 -3.47 18.01 4.44
CA GLY A 247 -3.70 19.45 4.47
C GLY A 247 -5.05 19.83 3.86
N VAL A 248 -5.37 19.28 2.69
CA VAL A 248 -6.67 19.48 2.04
C VAL A 248 -7.81 18.83 2.84
N SER A 249 -7.62 17.60 3.30
CA SER A 249 -8.69 16.82 3.95
C SER A 249 -9.06 17.34 5.34
N ARG A 250 -8.09 17.93 6.05
CA ARG A 250 -8.30 18.56 7.36
C ARG A 250 -9.41 19.60 7.33
N ASP A 251 -9.46 20.39 6.26
CA ASP A 251 -10.36 21.53 6.15
C ASP A 251 -11.66 21.18 5.40
N LEU A 252 -11.66 20.09 4.61
CA LEU A 252 -12.79 19.72 3.75
C LEU A 252 -13.65 18.56 4.26
N GLY A 253 -13.11 17.60 5.02
CA GLY A 253 -13.88 16.42 5.41
C GLY A 253 -13.17 15.48 6.36
N GLU A 254 -13.64 15.42 7.61
CA GLU A 254 -13.07 14.57 8.66
C GLU A 254 -13.12 13.07 8.32
N THR A 255 -14.17 12.62 7.63
CA THR A 255 -14.28 11.20 7.26
C THR A 255 -13.15 10.77 6.33
N PHE A 256 -12.79 11.61 5.34
CA PHE A 256 -11.69 11.32 4.44
C PHE A 256 -10.35 11.36 5.19
N LEU A 257 -10.15 12.36 6.04
CA LEU A 257 -8.96 12.44 6.90
C LEU A 257 -8.78 11.18 7.75
N ASN A 258 -9.85 10.65 8.34
CA ASN A 258 -9.79 9.41 9.13
C ASN A 258 -9.29 8.21 8.31
N GLU A 259 -9.59 8.12 7.02
CA GLU A 259 -9.07 7.04 6.17
C GLU A 259 -7.56 7.17 5.94
N LEU A 260 -7.01 8.39 5.91
CA LEU A 260 -5.56 8.62 5.89
C LEU A 260 -4.93 8.22 7.23
N ILE A 261 -5.60 8.51 8.35
CA ILE A 261 -5.15 8.11 9.69
C ILE A 261 -5.16 6.58 9.83
N TRP A 262 -6.12 5.87 9.23
CA TRP A 262 -6.14 4.40 9.21
C TRP A 262 -4.89 3.82 8.58
N ARG A 263 -4.38 4.45 7.51
CA ARG A 263 -3.14 4.04 6.86
C ARG A 263 -1.93 4.19 7.79
N ASP A 264 -1.76 5.34 8.43
CA ASP A 264 -0.70 5.56 9.43
C ASP A 264 -0.85 4.60 10.64
N PHE A 265 -2.09 4.33 11.07
CA PHE A 265 -2.36 3.38 12.16
C PHE A 265 -1.87 1.97 11.83
N PHE A 266 -2.15 1.47 10.63
CA PHE A 266 -1.65 0.15 10.22
C PHE A 266 -0.14 0.13 10.05
N MET A 267 0.47 1.21 9.53
CA MET A 267 1.93 1.34 9.46
C MET A 267 2.59 1.26 10.84
N GLN A 268 2.07 1.99 11.84
CA GLN A 268 2.65 1.93 13.18
C GLN A 268 2.44 0.55 13.83
N ILE A 269 1.28 -0.11 13.60
CA ILE A 269 1.07 -1.47 14.10
C ILE A 269 2.11 -2.41 13.50
N MET A 270 2.37 -2.34 12.19
CA MET A 270 3.37 -3.19 11.54
C MET A 270 4.77 -2.94 12.07
N GLY A 271 5.17 -1.66 12.19
CA GLY A 271 6.50 -1.28 12.68
C GLY A 271 6.76 -1.69 14.13
N HIS A 272 5.75 -1.64 15.00
CA HIS A 272 5.88 -2.07 16.42
C HIS A 272 5.69 -3.58 16.63
N TYR A 273 4.94 -4.25 15.75
CA TYR A 273 4.58 -5.66 15.90
C TYR A 273 4.84 -6.45 14.62
N PRO A 274 6.10 -6.56 14.14
CA PRO A 274 6.42 -7.15 12.83
C PRO A 274 5.98 -8.62 12.68
N TYR A 275 5.76 -9.34 13.79
CA TYR A 275 5.23 -10.71 13.75
C TYR A 275 3.82 -10.81 13.14
N VAL A 276 3.07 -9.71 13.02
CA VAL A 276 1.73 -9.69 12.41
C VAL A 276 1.74 -10.04 10.93
N VAL A 277 2.88 -9.93 10.25
CA VAL A 277 3.03 -10.33 8.85
C VAL A 277 2.70 -11.82 8.69
N ASN A 278 3.17 -12.67 9.62
CA ASN A 278 3.05 -14.13 9.50
C ASN A 278 1.98 -14.75 10.40
N GLY A 279 1.40 -13.97 11.31
CA GLY A 279 0.48 -14.48 12.33
C GLY A 279 -0.53 -13.48 12.84
N PRO A 280 -1.53 -13.94 13.61
CA PRO A 280 -2.53 -13.07 14.18
C PRO A 280 -1.92 -12.14 15.25
N PHE A 281 -2.39 -10.90 15.29
CA PHE A 281 -2.04 -9.95 16.36
C PHE A 281 -2.47 -10.51 17.73
N LYS A 282 -3.71 -10.99 17.82
CA LYS A 282 -4.25 -11.65 19.01
C LYS A 282 -3.84 -13.13 19.01
N LYS A 283 -2.81 -13.44 19.79
CA LYS A 283 -2.19 -14.78 19.90
C LYS A 283 -3.16 -15.93 20.19
N GLN A 284 -4.25 -15.69 20.91
CA GLN A 284 -5.28 -16.71 21.16
C GLN A 284 -5.89 -17.31 19.88
N TYR A 285 -5.83 -16.59 18.75
CA TYR A 285 -6.36 -17.06 17.47
C TYR A 285 -5.33 -17.78 16.59
N GLU A 286 -4.11 -18.04 17.08
CA GLU A 286 -3.12 -18.86 16.35
C GLU A 286 -3.63 -20.28 16.10
N ASN A 287 -4.51 -20.78 16.97
CA ASN A 287 -5.01 -22.15 16.93
C ASN A 287 -6.35 -22.32 16.20
N ILE A 288 -6.85 -21.29 15.48
CA ILE A 288 -8.04 -21.45 14.64
C ILE A 288 -7.80 -22.61 13.66
N ARG A 289 -8.69 -23.61 13.69
CA ARG A 289 -8.66 -24.71 12.73
C ARG A 289 -9.39 -24.30 11.45
N TRP A 290 -8.63 -23.77 10.49
CA TRP A 290 -9.13 -23.41 9.18
C TRP A 290 -9.48 -24.66 8.35
N ARG A 291 -10.53 -24.57 7.53
CA ARG A 291 -10.92 -25.62 6.58
C ARG A 291 -9.96 -25.73 5.40
N ASN A 292 -9.50 -24.58 4.89
CA ASN A 292 -8.55 -24.46 3.79
C ASN A 292 -8.88 -25.34 2.58
N ASP A 293 -10.15 -25.29 2.15
CA ASP A 293 -10.61 -26.01 0.97
C ASP A 293 -10.19 -25.26 -0.30
N GLU A 294 -9.21 -25.80 -1.02
CA GLU A 294 -8.63 -25.19 -2.22
C GLU A 294 -9.64 -24.98 -3.35
N LYS A 295 -10.66 -25.84 -3.46
CA LYS A 295 -11.71 -25.71 -4.50
C LYS A 295 -12.64 -24.55 -4.18
N GLU A 296 -12.99 -24.39 -2.90
CA GLU A 296 -13.75 -23.24 -2.44
C GLU A 296 -12.96 -21.94 -2.59
N PHE A 297 -11.65 -21.99 -2.30
CA PHE A 297 -10.75 -20.86 -2.51
C PHE A 297 -10.67 -20.44 -3.98
N ASP A 298 -10.46 -21.37 -4.90
CA ASP A 298 -10.41 -21.09 -6.34
C ASP A 298 -11.70 -20.44 -6.86
N ARG A 299 -12.87 -20.92 -6.39
CA ARG A 299 -14.17 -20.30 -6.71
C ARG A 299 -14.28 -18.87 -6.17
N TRP A 300 -13.75 -18.60 -4.98
CA TRP A 300 -13.69 -17.25 -4.42
C TRP A 300 -12.76 -16.36 -5.24
N CYS A 301 -11.54 -16.80 -5.53
CA CYS A 301 -10.58 -16.08 -6.37
C CYS A 301 -11.17 -15.68 -7.73
N LYS A 302 -11.95 -16.56 -8.36
CA LYS A 302 -12.58 -16.34 -9.68
C LYS A 302 -13.91 -15.59 -9.65
N GLY A 303 -14.48 -15.30 -8.48
CA GLY A 303 -15.82 -14.72 -8.38
C GLY A 303 -16.92 -15.64 -8.93
N MET A 304 -16.90 -16.91 -8.50
CA MET A 304 -17.86 -17.96 -8.85
C MET A 304 -18.46 -18.63 -7.59
N THR A 305 -18.64 -17.87 -6.52
CA THR A 305 -19.16 -18.35 -5.23
C THR A 305 -20.67 -18.59 -5.26
N GLY A 306 -21.38 -17.94 -6.19
CA GLY A 306 -22.83 -17.91 -6.24
C GLY A 306 -23.43 -16.84 -5.32
N PHE A 307 -22.60 -15.96 -4.73
CA PHE A 307 -23.03 -14.79 -3.95
C PHE A 307 -22.73 -13.50 -4.72
N PRO A 308 -23.76 -12.81 -5.28
CA PRO A 308 -23.53 -11.82 -6.33
C PRO A 308 -22.62 -10.66 -5.94
N ILE A 309 -22.74 -10.13 -4.72
CA ILE A 309 -21.87 -9.05 -4.24
C ILE A 309 -20.41 -9.49 -4.01
N VAL A 310 -20.19 -10.75 -3.65
CA VAL A 310 -18.84 -11.32 -3.49
C VAL A 310 -18.23 -11.53 -4.86
N ASP A 311 -18.99 -12.14 -5.77
CA ASP A 311 -18.56 -12.42 -7.13
C ASP A 311 -18.27 -11.14 -7.92
N ALA A 312 -19.12 -10.12 -7.79
CA ALA A 312 -18.90 -8.79 -8.35
C ALA A 312 -17.58 -8.17 -7.88
N GLY A 313 -17.30 -8.24 -6.57
CA GLY A 313 -16.05 -7.74 -5.99
C GLY A 313 -14.81 -8.42 -6.54
N MET A 314 -14.82 -9.76 -6.54
CA MET A 314 -13.68 -10.54 -7.01
C MET A 314 -13.42 -10.34 -8.51
N ARG A 315 -14.47 -10.13 -9.31
CA ARG A 315 -14.35 -9.78 -10.73
C ARG A 315 -13.84 -8.35 -10.94
N GLU A 316 -14.30 -7.38 -10.17
CA GLU A 316 -13.74 -6.01 -10.20
C GLU A 316 -12.24 -6.03 -9.89
N LEU A 317 -11.84 -6.78 -8.86
CA LEU A 317 -10.43 -6.94 -8.48
C LEU A 317 -9.59 -7.53 -9.62
N ASN A 318 -10.05 -8.65 -10.19
CA ASN A 318 -9.28 -9.35 -11.21
C ASN A 318 -9.16 -8.55 -12.51
N GLU A 319 -10.19 -7.79 -12.88
CA GLU A 319 -10.21 -7.01 -14.12
C GLU A 319 -9.44 -5.69 -13.98
N THR A 320 -9.56 -5.02 -12.83
CA THR A 320 -9.11 -3.62 -12.68
C THR A 320 -7.95 -3.43 -11.71
N GLY A 321 -7.59 -4.46 -10.95
CA GLY A 321 -6.63 -4.37 -9.85
C GLY A 321 -7.09 -3.44 -8.72
N PHE A 322 -8.38 -3.13 -8.65
CA PHE A 322 -9.01 -2.34 -7.60
C PHE A 322 -10.26 -3.08 -7.10
N MET A 323 -10.62 -2.90 -5.84
CA MET A 323 -11.93 -3.32 -5.33
C MET A 323 -12.42 -2.28 -4.34
N HIS A 324 -13.68 -1.87 -4.43
CA HIS A 324 -14.24 -0.91 -3.48
C HIS A 324 -14.10 -1.40 -2.03
N ASN A 325 -13.69 -0.54 -1.08
CA ASN A 325 -13.37 -0.95 0.29
C ASN A 325 -14.50 -1.71 1.00
N ARG A 326 -15.75 -1.24 0.86
CA ARG A 326 -16.92 -1.96 1.39
C ARG A 326 -16.99 -3.41 0.88
N VAL A 327 -16.66 -3.62 -0.38
CA VAL A 327 -16.68 -4.94 -1.02
C VAL A 327 -15.46 -5.76 -0.61
N ARG A 328 -14.27 -5.16 -0.44
CA ARG A 328 -13.11 -5.81 0.19
C ARG A 328 -13.48 -6.41 1.56
N MET A 329 -14.20 -5.66 2.39
CA MET A 329 -14.67 -6.15 3.69
C MET A 329 -15.64 -7.33 3.56
N ILE A 330 -16.56 -7.28 2.58
CA ILE A 330 -17.55 -8.34 2.35
C ILE A 330 -16.87 -9.62 1.84
N THR A 331 -15.99 -9.51 0.84
CA THR A 331 -15.28 -10.65 0.25
C THR A 331 -14.30 -11.28 1.24
N ALA A 332 -13.58 -10.47 2.02
CA ALA A 332 -12.70 -10.95 3.09
C ALA A 332 -13.49 -11.65 4.20
N SER A 333 -14.60 -11.06 4.66
CA SER A 333 -15.50 -11.69 5.64
C SER A 333 -16.04 -13.03 5.12
N PHE A 334 -16.43 -13.09 3.85
CA PHE A 334 -16.90 -14.33 3.22
C PHE A 334 -15.82 -15.41 3.21
N LEU A 335 -14.58 -15.09 2.84
CA LEU A 335 -13.48 -16.05 2.85
C LEU A 335 -13.23 -16.62 4.25
N VAL A 336 -13.04 -15.74 5.24
CA VAL A 336 -12.60 -16.13 6.59
C VAL A 336 -13.73 -16.67 7.46
N LYS A 337 -14.98 -16.25 7.23
CA LYS A 337 -16.15 -16.68 8.02
C LYS A 337 -16.98 -17.72 7.29
N HIS A 338 -17.34 -17.50 6.03
CA HIS A 338 -18.22 -18.45 5.33
C HIS A 338 -17.45 -19.69 4.91
N LEU A 339 -16.30 -19.51 4.24
CA LEU A 339 -15.48 -20.63 3.78
C LEU A 339 -14.59 -21.19 4.88
N LEU A 340 -14.36 -20.40 5.94
CA LEU A 340 -13.43 -20.72 7.03
C LEU A 340 -12.05 -21.05 6.48
N ILE A 341 -11.61 -20.27 5.49
CA ILE A 341 -10.28 -20.34 4.91
C ILE A 341 -9.38 -19.32 5.62
N ASP A 342 -8.12 -19.71 5.80
CA ASP A 342 -7.10 -18.86 6.39
C ASP A 342 -7.02 -17.50 5.67
N TRP A 343 -7.08 -16.43 6.45
CA TRP A 343 -7.04 -15.06 5.93
C TRP A 343 -5.76 -14.78 5.15
N ARG A 344 -4.67 -15.49 5.44
CA ARG A 344 -3.38 -15.35 4.73
C ARG A 344 -3.49 -15.73 3.25
N TRP A 345 -4.38 -16.65 2.89
CA TRP A 345 -4.62 -17.00 1.47
C TRP A 345 -5.27 -15.83 0.72
N GLY A 346 -6.25 -15.19 1.34
CA GLY A 346 -6.88 -14.00 0.77
C GLY A 346 -5.96 -12.79 0.74
N GLU A 347 -5.15 -12.62 1.78
CA GLU A 347 -4.11 -11.59 1.90
C GLU A 347 -3.10 -11.68 0.75
N THR A 348 -2.60 -12.90 0.48
CA THR A 348 -1.71 -13.18 -0.66
C THR A 348 -2.41 -12.95 -2.00
N TRP A 349 -3.65 -13.40 -2.18
CA TRP A 349 -4.38 -13.14 -3.43
C TRP A 349 -4.58 -11.64 -3.69
N PHE A 350 -4.91 -10.88 -2.65
CA PHE A 350 -5.02 -9.42 -2.75
C PHE A 350 -3.67 -8.79 -3.05
N ALA A 351 -2.59 -9.30 -2.47
CA ALA A 351 -1.22 -8.87 -2.79
C ALA A 351 -0.86 -9.11 -4.24
N GLU A 352 -1.40 -10.13 -4.90
CA GLU A 352 -1.16 -10.37 -6.34
C GLU A 352 -1.97 -9.45 -7.26
N LYS A 353 -3.16 -9.03 -6.84
CA LYS A 353 -4.11 -8.33 -7.73
C LYS A 353 -4.17 -6.82 -7.53
N LEU A 354 -4.00 -6.33 -6.30
CA LEU A 354 -4.24 -4.93 -5.98
C LEU A 354 -3.13 -4.00 -6.48
N LEU A 355 -3.52 -2.99 -7.27
CA LEU A 355 -2.64 -1.88 -7.66
C LEU A 355 -2.17 -1.07 -6.45
N ASP A 356 -3.03 -0.95 -5.45
CA ASP A 356 -2.79 -0.22 -4.21
C ASP A 356 -2.29 -1.11 -3.05
N PHE A 357 -1.79 -2.30 -3.36
CA PHE A 357 -1.28 -3.22 -2.34
C PHE A 357 -0.18 -2.56 -1.50
N GLU A 358 -0.47 -2.40 -0.20
CA GLU A 358 0.47 -1.97 0.83
C GLU A 358 0.38 -2.99 1.98
N LEU A 359 1.51 -3.58 2.37
CA LEU A 359 1.50 -4.74 3.28
C LEU A 359 0.83 -4.40 4.60
N ALA A 360 1.14 -3.25 5.20
CA ALA A 360 0.55 -2.80 6.46
C ALA A 360 -0.97 -2.69 6.36
N SER A 361 -1.47 -1.95 5.38
CA SER A 361 -2.91 -1.73 5.17
C SER A 361 -3.64 -3.03 4.80
N ASN A 362 -3.05 -3.87 3.94
CA ASN A 362 -3.65 -5.16 3.54
C ASN A 362 -3.72 -6.12 4.74
N ASN A 363 -2.60 -6.36 5.41
CA ASN A 363 -2.52 -7.24 6.58
C ASN A 363 -3.49 -6.78 7.68
N GLY A 364 -3.48 -5.49 8.01
CA GLY A 364 -4.36 -4.90 9.02
C GLY A 364 -5.85 -5.13 8.73
N ASN A 365 -6.28 -4.92 7.47
CA ASN A 365 -7.66 -5.14 7.06
C ASN A 365 -8.06 -6.63 7.01
N TRP A 366 -7.17 -7.51 6.57
CA TRP A 366 -7.42 -8.97 6.60
C TRP A 366 -7.56 -9.48 8.03
N GLN A 367 -6.68 -9.03 8.93
CA GLN A 367 -6.78 -9.35 10.35
C GLN A 367 -8.03 -8.73 11.00
N TRP A 368 -8.46 -7.56 10.54
CA TRP A 368 -9.72 -6.96 10.95
C TRP A 368 -10.90 -7.86 10.58
N ALA A 369 -10.96 -8.33 9.33
CA ALA A 369 -12.02 -9.23 8.85
C ALA A 369 -11.98 -10.61 9.54
N ALA A 370 -10.79 -11.13 9.81
CA ALA A 370 -10.58 -12.40 10.50
C ALA A 370 -10.81 -12.33 12.01
N SER A 371 -11.08 -11.15 12.58
CA SER A 371 -11.21 -10.92 14.03
C SER A 371 -9.92 -11.16 14.83
N THR A 372 -8.78 -11.25 14.15
CA THR A 372 -7.48 -11.57 14.74
C THR A 372 -6.60 -10.36 15.03
N GLY A 373 -6.95 -9.20 14.47
CA GLY A 373 -6.19 -7.95 14.58
C GLY A 373 -6.36 -7.19 15.91
N CYS A 374 -5.57 -6.13 16.07
CA CYS A 374 -5.53 -5.25 17.24
C CYS A 374 -6.86 -4.54 17.52
N ASP A 375 -7.53 -3.99 16.49
CA ASP A 375 -8.84 -3.33 16.56
C ASP A 375 -9.90 -4.06 15.70
N ALA A 376 -9.84 -5.40 15.71
CA ALA A 376 -10.62 -6.22 14.80
C ALA A 376 -12.10 -6.36 15.22
N VAL A 377 -12.96 -6.60 14.22
CA VAL A 377 -14.38 -6.84 14.43
C VAL A 377 -14.60 -8.08 15.33
N PRO A 378 -15.57 -8.09 16.26
CA PRO A 378 -15.85 -9.28 17.06
C PRO A 378 -16.18 -10.49 16.19
N TYR A 379 -15.67 -11.67 16.57
CA TYR A 379 -15.76 -12.88 15.74
C TYR A 379 -17.19 -13.34 15.43
N PHE A 380 -18.14 -13.02 16.31
CA PHE A 380 -19.56 -13.35 16.13
C PHE A 380 -20.30 -12.43 15.15
N ARG A 381 -19.67 -11.32 14.72
CA ARG A 381 -20.22 -10.43 13.70
C ARG A 381 -19.86 -10.96 12.31
N ILE A 382 -20.66 -11.90 11.83
CA ILE A 382 -20.53 -12.51 10.50
C ILE A 382 -21.47 -11.78 9.54
N PHE A 383 -20.93 -11.21 8.46
CA PHE A 383 -21.73 -10.48 7.48
C PHE A 383 -22.59 -11.44 6.67
N ASN A 384 -23.90 -11.20 6.57
CA ASN A 384 -24.70 -11.88 5.56
C ASN A 384 -24.49 -11.13 4.22
N PRO A 385 -23.91 -11.76 3.18
CA PRO A 385 -23.64 -11.08 1.90
C PRO A 385 -24.90 -10.49 1.27
N GLU A 386 -26.05 -11.16 1.41
CA GLU A 386 -27.33 -10.67 0.87
C GLU A 386 -27.76 -9.37 1.56
N THR A 387 -27.70 -9.30 2.89
CA THR A 387 -28.07 -8.07 3.61
C THR A 387 -27.05 -6.95 3.40
N GLN A 388 -25.77 -7.27 3.20
CA GLN A 388 -24.77 -6.29 2.79
C GLN A 388 -25.07 -5.73 1.40
N GLN A 389 -25.44 -6.58 0.45
CA GLN A 389 -25.85 -6.15 -0.89
C GLN A 389 -27.10 -5.26 -0.82
N GLN A 390 -28.16 -5.69 -0.13
CA GLN A 390 -29.39 -4.90 0.03
C GLN A 390 -29.12 -3.51 0.64
N ARG A 391 -28.14 -3.41 1.53
CA ARG A 391 -27.77 -2.16 2.19
C ARG A 391 -26.91 -1.23 1.31
N PHE A 392 -25.91 -1.77 0.64
CA PHE A 392 -24.87 -0.97 -0.03
C PHE A 392 -24.99 -0.93 -1.56
N ASP A 393 -25.73 -1.85 -2.15
CA ASP A 393 -26.13 -1.87 -3.56
C ASP A 393 -27.63 -2.21 -3.70
N PRO A 394 -28.53 -1.41 -3.11
CA PRO A 394 -29.97 -1.72 -3.04
C PRO A 394 -30.61 -1.87 -4.43
N LYS A 395 -30.07 -1.17 -5.43
CA LYS A 395 -30.53 -1.24 -6.82
C LYS A 395 -29.84 -2.34 -7.61
N GLY A 396 -28.81 -3.01 -7.09
CA GLY A 396 -28.03 -4.04 -7.80
C GLY A 396 -27.20 -3.48 -8.97
N GLU A 397 -26.86 -2.19 -8.97
CA GLU A 397 -26.15 -1.54 -10.06
C GLU A 397 -24.69 -2.01 -10.13
N TYR A 398 -24.03 -2.12 -8.98
CA TYR A 398 -22.66 -2.63 -8.90
C TYR A 398 -22.61 -4.12 -9.29
N VAL A 399 -23.55 -4.91 -8.77
CA VAL A 399 -23.62 -6.33 -9.09
C VAL A 399 -23.89 -6.57 -10.58
N ARG A 400 -24.86 -5.87 -11.19
CA ARG A 400 -25.15 -6.05 -12.63
C ARG A 400 -23.98 -5.66 -13.53
N LYS A 401 -23.17 -4.68 -13.12
CA LYS A 401 -21.98 -4.27 -13.88
C LYS A 401 -20.96 -5.41 -13.97
N TRP A 402 -20.71 -6.12 -12.86
CA TRP A 402 -19.64 -7.12 -12.76
C TRP A 402 -20.12 -8.57 -12.92
N VAL A 403 -21.42 -8.81 -12.79
CA VAL A 403 -22.06 -10.12 -12.96
C VAL A 403 -23.22 -9.98 -13.96
N PRO A 404 -22.93 -9.72 -15.25
CA PRO A 404 -23.95 -9.49 -16.26
C PRO A 404 -24.83 -10.73 -16.51
N GLU A 405 -24.33 -11.93 -16.20
CA GLU A 405 -25.05 -13.19 -16.35
C GLU A 405 -25.98 -13.54 -15.18
N LEU A 406 -26.10 -12.66 -14.16
CA LEU A 406 -26.95 -12.90 -13.00
C LEU A 406 -28.40 -13.22 -13.40
N GLY A 407 -28.96 -14.29 -12.85
CA GLY A 407 -30.32 -14.75 -13.15
C GLY A 407 -30.42 -15.69 -14.35
N THR A 408 -29.31 -15.98 -15.03
CA THR A 408 -29.24 -17.00 -16.09
C THR A 408 -28.72 -18.34 -15.55
N ILE A 409 -28.80 -19.40 -16.37
CA ILE A 409 -28.24 -20.71 -16.05
C ILE A 409 -26.70 -20.71 -15.97
N ALA A 410 -26.04 -19.68 -16.53
CA ALA A 410 -24.58 -19.56 -16.49
C ALA A 410 -24.06 -19.12 -15.11
N TYR A 411 -24.90 -18.45 -14.30
CA TYR A 411 -24.49 -18.01 -12.97
C TYR A 411 -24.51 -19.18 -11.97
N PRO A 412 -23.43 -19.42 -11.22
CA PRO A 412 -23.32 -20.59 -10.35
C PRO A 412 -24.32 -20.53 -9.19
N ARG A 413 -24.81 -21.70 -8.78
CA ARG A 413 -25.56 -21.83 -7.53
C ARG A 413 -24.66 -21.51 -6.33
N PRO A 414 -25.23 -20.97 -5.22
CA PRO A 414 -24.50 -20.73 -3.98
C PRO A 414 -23.71 -21.96 -3.55
N MET A 415 -22.41 -21.78 -3.32
CA MET A 415 -21.50 -22.86 -2.93
C MET A 415 -21.73 -23.37 -1.52
N ILE A 416 -22.40 -22.58 -0.68
CA ILE A 416 -22.63 -22.87 0.73
C ILE A 416 -23.92 -22.18 1.21
N ASP A 417 -24.61 -22.81 2.16
CA ASP A 417 -25.71 -22.18 2.89
C ASP A 417 -25.20 -21.22 3.97
N HIS A 418 -25.78 -20.01 4.04
CA HIS A 418 -25.32 -18.99 4.99
C HIS A 418 -25.50 -19.40 6.45
N LYS A 419 -26.61 -20.05 6.80
CA LYS A 419 -26.89 -20.44 8.19
C LYS A 419 -25.89 -21.50 8.65
N MET A 420 -25.67 -22.52 7.83
CA MET A 420 -24.66 -23.55 8.07
C MET A 420 -23.25 -22.94 8.21
N ALA A 421 -22.87 -22.06 7.29
CA ALA A 421 -21.57 -21.38 7.31
C ALA A 421 -21.37 -20.58 8.60
N ARG A 422 -22.40 -19.83 9.02
CA ARG A 422 -22.39 -19.02 10.23
C ARG A 422 -22.22 -19.87 11.49
N GLU A 423 -22.97 -20.94 11.62
CA GLU A 423 -22.88 -21.87 12.76
C GLU A 423 -21.47 -22.49 12.84
N ARG A 424 -20.94 -22.95 11.69
CA ARG A 424 -19.58 -23.49 11.61
C ARG A 424 -18.53 -22.49 12.06
N ALA A 425 -18.59 -21.25 11.58
CA ALA A 425 -17.65 -20.21 11.99
C ALA A 425 -17.71 -19.95 13.49
N LEU A 426 -18.91 -19.79 14.07
CA LEU A 426 -19.05 -19.55 15.51
C LEU A 426 -18.46 -20.68 16.36
N MET A 427 -18.63 -21.94 15.94
CA MET A 427 -18.02 -23.08 16.63
C MET A 427 -16.49 -23.05 16.56
N ALA A 428 -15.92 -22.68 15.41
CA ALA A 428 -14.46 -22.59 15.24
C ALA A 428 -13.83 -21.57 16.19
N TYR A 429 -14.49 -20.43 16.45
CA TYR A 429 -13.99 -19.41 17.37
C TYR A 429 -14.31 -19.69 18.85
N LYS A 430 -15.42 -20.36 19.16
CA LYS A 430 -15.83 -20.63 20.55
C LYS A 430 -14.89 -21.59 21.28
N ASN A 431 -14.16 -22.41 20.55
CA ASN A 431 -13.30 -23.47 21.09
C ASN A 431 -11.83 -23.04 21.27
N LEU A 432 -11.57 -21.72 21.37
CA LEU A 432 -10.23 -21.13 21.40
C LEU A 432 -9.94 -20.36 22.69
#